data_AF-A0A0B6X2E4-F1
#
_entry.id   AF-A0A0B6X2E4-F1
#
_cell.length_a   1.000
_cell.length_b   1.000
_cell.length_c   1.000
_cell.angle_alpha   90.00
_cell.angle_beta   90.00
_cell.angle_gamma   90.00
#
_symmetry.space_group_name_H-M   'P 1'
#
loop_
_entity.id
_entity.type
_entity.pdbx_description
1 polymer ?
#
loop_
_entity_poly.entity_id
_entity_poly.type
_entity_poly.pdbx_seq_one_letter_code
_entity_poly.pdbx_strand_id
1 'polypeptide(L)' 'MKSKIVLSEPERITLQQLALNHQHRDIRTRGTGLLMLARGLKPRQIAVETGCMQCPGYL' A
#
# COMPACT_ATOMS: atom_id res chain seq x y z
N MET A 1 13.81 3.50 8.71
CA MET A 1 12.55 3.27 9.44
C MET A 1 12.15 1.80 9.28
N LYS A 2 12.03 1.04 10.37
CA LYS A 2 11.50 -0.34 10.30
C LYS A 2 10.00 -0.27 10.52
N SER A 3 9.22 -0.16 9.45
CA SER A 3 7.76 -0.19 9.53
C SER A 3 7.29 -1.64 9.56
N LYS A 4 7.11 -2.19 10.77
CA LYS A 4 6.51 -3.51 10.95
C LYS A 4 5.02 -3.31 11.21
N ILE A 5 4.23 -3.31 10.14
CA ILE A 5 2.77 -3.17 10.23
C ILE A 5 2.20 -4.57 10.39
N VAL A 6 1.41 -4.78 11.44
CA VAL A 6 0.63 -6.00 11.65
C VAL A 6 -0.83 -5.60 11.52
N LEU A 7 -1.54 -6.24 10.59
CA LEU A 7 -2.97 -6.01 10.37
C LEU A 7 -3.75 -7.10 11.07
N SER A 8 -4.77 -6.70 11.82
CA SER A 8 -5.83 -7.61 12.24
C SER A 8 -6.65 -8.10 11.04
N GLU A 9 -7.40 -9.17 11.22
CA GLU A 9 -8.26 -9.72 10.18
C GLU A 9 -9.25 -8.68 9.60
N PRO A 10 -10.01 -7.90 10.41
CA PRO A 10 -10.92 -6.90 9.85
C PRO A 10 -10.18 -5.82 9.05
N GLU A 11 -9.02 -5.33 9.52
CA GLU A 11 -8.22 -4.33 8.80
C GLU A 11 -7.74 -4.88 7.45
N ARG A 12 -7.30 -6.14 7.42
CA ARG A 12 -6.86 -6.82 6.20
C ARG A 12 -8.00 -6.93 5.19
N ILE A 13 -9.19 -7.34 5.62
CA ILE A 13 -10.38 -7.44 4.77
C ILE A 13 -10.78 -6.05 4.25
N THR A 14 -10.83 -5.04 5.10
CA THR A 14 -11.14 -3.66 4.70
C THR A 14 -10.16 -3.16 3.65
N LEU A 15 -8.85 -3.33 3.85
CA LEU A 15 -7.84 -2.89 2.89
C LEU A 15 -7.92 -3.64 1.56
N GLN A 16 -8.28 -4.93 1.56
CA GLN A 16 -8.54 -5.69 0.33
C GLN A 16 -9.72 -5.11 -0.45
N GLN A 17 -10.83 -4.81 0.24
CA GLN A 17 -12.01 -4.21 -0.40
C GLN A 17 -11.70 -2.82 -0.96
N LEU A 18 -10.97 -1.99 -0.20
CA LEU A 18 -10.53 -0.67 -0.67
C LEU A 18 -9.60 -0.77 -1.89
N ALA A 19 -8.67 -1.73 -1.90
CA ALA A 19 -7.73 -1.92 -2.99
C ALA A 19 -8.41 -2.34 -4.31
N LEU A 20 -9.47 -3.15 -4.24
CA LEU A 20 -10.12 -3.72 -5.42
C LEU A 20 -10.94 -2.69 -6.21
N ASN A 21 -11.89 -2.01 -5.55
CA ASN A 21 -12.95 -1.29 -6.27
C ASN A 21 -13.27 0.11 -5.73
N HIS A 22 -12.42 0.68 -4.87
CA HIS A 22 -12.68 2.05 -4.41
C HIS A 22 -12.68 3.03 -5.60
N GLN A 23 -13.62 3.97 -5.65
CA GLN A 23 -13.78 4.92 -6.75
C GLN A 23 -12.47 5.70 -7.03
N HIS A 24 -11.84 6.18 -5.96
CA HIS A 24 -10.60 6.96 -6.05
C HIS A 24 -9.35 6.08 -6.15
N ARG A 25 -8.52 6.37 -7.17
CA ARG A 25 -7.29 5.62 -7.48
C ARG A 25 -6.26 5.69 -6.36
N ASP A 26 -6.11 6.86 -5.73
CA ASP A 26 -5.19 7.07 -4.62
C ASP A 26 -5.52 6.16 -3.43
N ILE A 27 -6.81 5.97 -3.12
CA ILE A 27 -7.26 5.08 -2.06
C ILE A 27 -6.97 3.62 -2.41
N ARG A 28 -7.23 3.20 -3.66
CA ARG A 28 -6.85 1.84 -4.12
C ARG A 28 -5.35 1.62 -3.94
N THR A 29 -4.54 2.56 -4.41
CA THR A 29 -3.08 2.49 -4.32
C THR A 29 -2.57 2.47 -2.88
N ARG A 30 -3.14 3.29 -1.97
CA ARG A 30 -2.81 3.26 -0.54
C ARG A 30 -3.22 1.94 0.12
N GLY A 31 -4.39 1.41 -0.22
CA GLY A 31 -4.87 0.10 0.24
C GLY A 31 -3.92 -1.03 -0.15
N THR A 32 -3.56 -1.10 -1.44
CA THR A 32 -2.55 -2.05 -1.95
C THR A 32 -1.21 -1.87 -1.25
N GLY A 33 -0.75 -0.63 -1.08
CA GLY A 33 0.52 -0.33 -0.43
C GLY A 33 0.57 -0.81 1.03
N LEU A 34 -0.50 -0.60 1.81
CA LEU A 34 -0.58 -1.07 3.19
C LEU A 34 -0.60 -2.60 3.27
N LEU A 35 -1.30 -3.28 2.36
CA LEU A 35 -1.29 -4.74 2.28
C LEU A 35 0.10 -5.30 1.96
N MET A 36 0.86 -4.63 1.09
CA MET A 36 2.23 -5.01 0.76
C MET A 36 3.21 -4.72 1.90
N LEU A 37 3.04 -3.60 2.63
CA LEU A 37 3.82 -3.28 3.83
C LEU A 37 3.61 -4.34 4.91
N ALA A 38 2.37 -4.77 5.16
CA ALA A 38 2.06 -5.81 6.13
C ALA A 38 2.66 -7.18 5.77
N ARG A 39 2.90 -7.43 4.47
CA ARG A 39 3.64 -8.60 3.96
C ARG A 39 5.16 -8.46 4.05
N GLY A 40 5.66 -7.30 4.49
CA GLY A 40 7.09 -7.05 4.68
C GLY A 40 7.82 -6.47 3.48
N LEU A 41 7.11 -6.01 2.44
CA LEU A 41 7.76 -5.32 1.31
C LEU A 41 8.26 -3.94 1.74
N LYS A 42 9.38 -3.50 1.16
CA LYS A 42 9.92 -2.17 1.44
C LYS A 42 9.14 -1.09 0.68
N PRO A 43 8.98 0.13 1.23
CA PRO A 43 8.28 1.22 0.55
C PRO A 43 8.73 1.47 -0.89
N ARG A 44 10.04 1.34 -1.18
CA ARG A 44 10.57 1.50 -2.54
C ARG A 44 10.06 0.43 -3.51
N GLN A 45 9.98 -0.83 -3.08
CA GLN A 45 9.43 -1.91 -3.91
C GLN A 45 7.94 -1.66 -4.18
N ILE A 46 7.21 -1.26 -3.15
CA ILE A 46 5.78 -0.94 -3.25
C ILE A 46 5.55 0.21 -4.22
N ALA A 47 6.35 1.27 -4.17
CA ALA A 47 6.23 2.40 -5.08
C ALA A 47 6.44 2.03 -6.57
N VAL A 48 7.29 1.05 -6.84
CA VAL A 48 7.48 0.49 -8.19
C VAL A 48 6.23 -0.31 -8.60
N GLU A 49 5.79 -1.23 -7.74
CA GLU A 49 4.65 -2.13 -8.00
C GLU A 49 3.32 -1.37 -8.16
N THR A 50 3.13 -0.29 -7.40
CA THR A 50 1.91 0.52 -7.49
C THR A 50 1.96 1.60 -8.55
N GLY A 51 3.10 1.78 -9.24
CA GLY A 51 3.32 2.86 -10.19
C GLY A 51 3.38 4.25 -9.53
N CYS A 52 3.58 4.33 -8.21
CA CYS A 52 3.74 5.59 -7.47
C CYS A 52 5.13 6.22 -7.62
N MET A 53 6.05 5.64 -8.37
CA MET A 53 7.41 6.14 -8.58
C MET A 53 7.50 7.46 -9.39
N GLN A 54 6.39 8.19 -9.55
CA GLN A 54 6.29 9.42 -10.34
C GLN A 54 6.37 10.71 -9.51
N CYS A 55 6.94 10.67 -8.30
CA CYS A 55 7.27 11.87 -7.53
C CYS A 55 8.78 12.14 -7.59
N PRO A 56 9.27 12.99 -8.51
CA PRO A 56 10.66 13.44 -8.53
C PRO A 56 10.88 14.38 -7.35
N GLY A 57 11.63 13.96 -6.32
CA GLY A 57 11.95 14.85 -5.19
C GLY A 57 12.35 14.19 -3.88
N TYR A 58 12.39 12.85 -3.79
CA TYR A 58 12.88 12.13 -2.61
C TYR A 58 14.09 11.26 -2.95
N LEU A 59 15.15 11.90 -3.46
CA LEU A 59 16.53 11.40 -3.40
C LEU A 59 17.35 12.36 -2.55
#